data_AF-A0A1M4N5L3-F1
#
_entry.id   AF-A0A1M4N5L3-F1
#
_cell.length_a   1.000
_cell.length_b   1.000
_cell.length_c   1.000
_cell.angle_alpha   90.00
_cell.angle_beta   90.00
_cell.angle_gamma   90.00
#
_symmetry.space_group_name_H-M   'P 1'
#
loop_
_entity.id
_entity.type
_entity.pdbx_description
1 polymer ?
#
loop_
_entity_poly.entity_id
_entity_poly.type
_entity_poly.pdbx_seq_one_letter_code
_entity_poly.pdbx_strand_id
1 'polypeptide(L)' 'MRETYHLGMDVGSTTVKMVVLDKNSKLVFSDYRRHYSDIKKPL' A
#
# COMPACT_ATOMS: atom_id res chain seq x y z
N MET A 1 14.52 -19.55 9.13
CA MET A 1 14.54 -18.14 9.60
C MET A 1 13.27 -17.47 9.12
N ARG A 2 12.69 -16.53 9.87
CA ARG A 2 11.58 -15.69 9.39
C ARG A 2 12.20 -14.46 8.71
N GLU A 3 11.82 -14.17 7.48
CA GLU A 3 12.18 -12.92 6.82
C GLU A 3 11.19 -11.83 7.24
N THR A 4 11.70 -10.67 7.65
CA THR A 4 10.90 -9.51 8.03
C THR A 4 10.85 -8.55 6.85
N TYR A 5 9.65 -8.04 6.55
CA TYR A 5 9.42 -7.01 5.55
C TYR A 5 8.88 -5.74 6.21
N HIS A 6 9.26 -4.60 5.68
CA HIS A 6 8.73 -3.31 6.10
C HIS A 6 7.60 -2.88 5.17
N LEU A 7 6.42 -2.64 5.73
CA LEU A 7 5.26 -2.16 5.01
C LEU A 7 5.09 -0.65 5.25
N GLY A 8 5.09 0.14 4.17
CA GLY A 8 4.65 1.52 4.16
C GLY A 8 3.29 1.63 3.50
N MET A 9 2.36 2.37 4.11
CA MET A 9 1.03 2.62 3.55
C MET A 9 0.64 4.08 3.75
N ASP A 10 0.16 4.71 2.70
CA ASP A 10 -0.36 6.09 2.66
C ASP A 10 -1.79 6.05 2.10
N VAL A 11 -2.76 6.39 2.94
CA VAL A 11 -4.18 6.36 2.59
C VAL A 11 -4.71 7.79 2.55
N GLY A 12 -4.88 8.28 1.33
CA GLY A 12 -5.54 9.55 1.04
C GLY A 12 -7.02 9.38 0.70
N SER A 13 -7.74 10.50 0.62
CA SER A 13 -9.17 10.53 0.31
C SER A 13 -9.55 9.92 -1.03
N THR A 14 -8.62 9.83 -1.98
CA THR A 14 -8.87 9.28 -3.34
C THR A 14 -7.87 8.22 -3.75
N THR A 15 -6.80 8.03 -2.98
CA THR A 15 -5.64 7.21 -3.36
C THR A 15 -5.15 6.40 -2.19
N VAL A 16 -4.79 5.14 -2.46
CA VAL A 16 -3.99 4.32 -1.55
C VAL A 16 -2.65 4.07 -2.22
N LYS A 17 -1.57 4.30 -1.47
CA LYS A 17 -0.21 3.88 -1.86
C LYS A 17 0.30 2.87 -0.85
N MET A 18 0.90 1.80 -1.34
CA MET A 18 1.47 0.74 -0.51
C MET A 18 2.86 0.41 -1.05
N VAL A 19 3.83 0.23 -0.16
CA VAL A 19 5.20 -0.16 -0.49
C VAL A 19 5.67 -1.25 0.47
N VAL A 20 6.40 -2.24 -0.03
CA VAL A 20 7.06 -3.25 0.79
C VAL A 20 8.55 -3.20 0.52
N LEU A 21 9.34 -3.11 1.59
CA LEU A 21 10.79 -3.16 1.55
C LEU A 21 11.29 -4.44 2.20
N ASP A 22 12.38 -4.99 1.66
CA ASP A 22 13.15 -6.02 2.35
C ASP A 22 14.05 -5.42 3.45
N LYS A 23 14.83 -6.28 4.11
CA LYS A 23 15.77 -5.89 5.17
C LYS A 23 16.91 -4.97 4.73
N ASN A 24 17.18 -4.89 3.42
CA ASN A 24 18.19 -4.00 2.85
C ASN A 24 17.57 -2.70 2.34
N SER A 25 16.33 -2.40 2.75
CA SER A 25 15.54 -1.27 2.26
C SER A 25 15.30 -1.30 0.75
N LYS A 26 15.40 -2.47 0.11
CA LYS A 26 15.10 -2.62 -1.31
C LYS A 26 13.60 -2.73 -1.51
N LEU A 27 13.06 -1.95 -2.44
CA LEU A 27 11.67 -2.06 -2.84
C LEU A 27 11.42 -3.42 -3.51
N VAL A 28 10.53 -4.21 -2.90
CA VAL A 28 10.12 -5.53 -3.43
C VAL A 28 8.68 -5.53 -3.95
N PHE A 29 7.87 -4.56 -3.52
CA PHE A 29 6.52 -4.37 -4.02
C PHE A 29 6.11 -2.90 -3.88
N SER A 30 5.35 -2.39 -4.85
CA SER A 30 4.61 -1.16 -4.73
C SER A 30 3.26 -1.28 -5.43
N ASP A 31 2.24 -0.68 -4.84
CA ASP A 31 0.92 -0.57 -5.45
C ASP A 31 0.39 0.84 -5.20
N TYR A 32 -0.12 1.44 -6.27
CA TYR A 32 -0.77 2.74 -6.25
C TYR A 32 -2.15 2.56 -6.87
N ARG A 33 -3.19 2.73 -6.06
CA ARG A 33 -4.58 2.62 -6.52
C ARG A 33 -5.34 3.88 -6.24
N ARG A 34 -6.08 4.34 -7.24
CA ARG A 34 -7.16 5.30 -7.04
C ARG A 34 -8.42 4.54 -6.62
N HIS A 35 -9.01 4.97 -5.51
CA HIS A 35 -10.30 4.46 -5.03
C HIS A 35 -11.44 5.45 -5.31
N TYR A 36 -11.13 6.60 -5.93
CA TYR A 36 -12.09 7.64 -6.37
C TYR A 36 -13.05 8.15 -5.29
N SER A 37 -12.75 7.94 -4.00
CA SER A 37 -13.66 8.26 -2.89
C SER A 37 -14.99 7.50 -2.94
N ASP A 38 -15.11 6.42 -3.73
CA ASP A 38 -16.31 5.58 -3.80
C ASP A 38 -16.36 4.62 -2.60
N ILE A 39 -16.44 5.19 -1.39
CA ILE A 39 -16.59 4.43 -0.14
C ILE A 39 -18.05 3.95 0.05
N LYS A 40 -18.97 4.36 -0.84
CA LYS A 40 -20.39 4.02 -0.78
C LYS A 40 -20.98 3.86 -2.19
N LYS A 41 -21.13 2.62 -2.65
CA LYS A 41 -22.34 2.24 -3.39
C LYS A 41 -23.17 1.37 -2.46
N PRO A 42 -24.21 1.91 -1.79
CA PRO A 42 -25.29 1.06 -1.31
C PRO A 42 -25.91 0.40 -2.53
N LEU A 43 -26.14 -0.91 -2.44
CA LEU A 43 -26.97 -1.67 -3.38
C LEU A 43 -28.37 -1.04 -3.50
#